data_AF-A0A4R2A2R0-F1
#
_entry.id   AF-A0A4R2A2R0-F1
#
_cell.length_a   1.000
_cell.length_b   1.000
_cell.length_c   1.000
_cell.angle_alpha   90.00
_cell.angle_beta   90.00
_cell.angle_gamma   90.00
#
_symmetry.space_group_name_H-M   'P 1'
#
loop_
_entity.id
_entity.type
_entity.pdbx_description
1 polymer ?
#
loop_
_entity_poly.entity_id
_entity_poly.type
_entity_poly.pdbx_seq_one_letter_code
_entity_poly.pdbx_strand_id
1 'polypeptide(L)' 'MVLTFECECGNKTGLFATGDRDEAGREFIELEDDDRLTYTVGEDGVLFKCKFCGYTYRMDKL' A
#
# COMPACT_ATOMS: atom_id res chain seq x y z
N MET A 1 -5.33 0.98 13.55
CA MET A 1 -5.29 2.28 12.85
C MET A 1 -5.43 1.95 11.37
N VAL A 2 -6.35 2.57 10.63
CA VAL A 2 -6.59 2.25 9.21
C VAL A 2 -5.87 3.30 8.37
N LEU A 3 -5.03 2.86 7.44
CA LEU A 3 -4.40 3.72 6.45
C LEU A 3 -5.30 3.69 5.21
N THR A 4 -5.45 4.81 4.50
CA THR A 4 -6.32 4.86 3.32
C THR A 4 -5.52 5.33 2.12
N PHE A 5 -5.63 4.60 1.02
CA PHE A 5 -5.13 5.02 -0.28
C PHE A 5 -6.25 5.67 -1.07
N GLU A 6 -5.99 6.86 -1.60
CA GLU A 6 -6.89 7.58 -2.50
C GLU A 6 -6.12 8.01 -3.76
N CYS A 7 -6.58 7.52 -4.92
CA CYS A 7 -6.03 7.85 -6.23
C CYS A 7 -6.79 9.02 -6.85
N GLU A 8 -6.11 9.78 -7.71
CA GLU A 8 -6.70 10.91 -8.45
C GLU A 8 -7.87 10.52 -9.36
N CYS A 9 -7.95 9.26 -9.79
CA CYS A 9 -9.09 8.75 -10.56
C CYS A 9 -10.33 8.45 -9.71
N GLY A 10 -10.31 8.75 -8.41
CA GLY A 10 -11.38 8.49 -7.45
C GLY A 10 -11.38 7.08 -6.85
N ASN A 11 -10.40 6.22 -7.18
CA ASN A 11 -10.26 4.92 -6.53
C ASN A 11 -9.80 5.09 -5.08
N LYS A 12 -10.46 4.38 -4.16
CA LYS A 12 -10.14 4.38 -2.74
C LYS A 12 -10.08 2.95 -2.22
N THR A 13 -9.10 2.65 -1.38
CA THR A 13 -9.01 1.37 -0.67
C THR A 13 -8.34 1.56 0.70
N GLY A 14 -8.71 0.74 1.67
CA GLY A 14 -8.08 0.69 2.98
C GLY A 14 -6.84 -0.20 2.97
N LEU A 15 -5.89 0.15 3.82
CA LEU A 15 -4.83 -0.74 4.27
C LEU A 15 -4.97 -0.93 5.77
N PHE A 16 -4.89 -2.17 6.22
CA PHE A 16 -4.98 -2.53 7.62
C PHE A 16 -3.72 -3.27 8.06
N ALA A 17 -3.35 -3.04 9.31
CA ALA A 17 -2.27 -3.78 9.93
C ALA A 17 -2.77 -5.18 10.30
N THR A 18 -2.02 -6.23 9.94
CA THR A 18 -2.40 -7.61 10.25
C THR A 18 -2.15 -7.98 11.72
N GLY A 19 -1.37 -7.16 12.43
CA GLY A 19 -0.89 -7.45 13.78
C GLY A 19 0.38 -8.30 13.81
N ASP A 20 0.81 -8.84 12.67
CA ASP A 20 2.10 -9.50 12.52
C ASP A 20 3.21 -8.46 12.35
N ARG A 21 4.38 -8.76 12.92
CA ARG A 21 5.57 -7.90 12.84
C ARG A 21 6.76 -8.68 12.30
N ASP A 22 7.60 -8.00 11.54
CA ASP A 22 8.87 -8.56 11.09
C ASP A 22 9.96 -8.49 12.17
N GLU A 23 11.15 -9.02 11.86
CA GLU A 23 12.31 -9.05 12.77
C GLU A 23 12.82 -7.66 13.18
N ALA A 24 12.45 -6.62 12.42
CA ALA A 24 12.76 -5.22 12.72
C ALA A 24 11.62 -4.51 13.49
N GLY A 25 10.54 -5.23 13.84
CA GLY A 25 9.39 -4.69 14.55
C GLY A 25 8.42 -3.88 13.68
N ARG A 26 8.55 -3.94 12.34
CA ARG A 26 7.64 -3.29 11.39
C ARG A 26 6.40 -4.16 11.22
N GLU A 27 5.23 -3.54 11.26
CA GLU A 27 3.94 -4.23 11.14
C GLU A 27 3.61 -4.51 9.67
N PHE A 28 3.16 -5.73 9.38
CA PHE A 28 2.68 -6.08 8.04
C PHE A 28 1.35 -5.38 7.77
N ILE A 29 1.25 -4.83 6.56
CA ILE A 29 0.05 -4.15 6.06
C ILE A 29 -0.54 -4.95 4.90
N GLU A 30 -1.86 -5.17 4.96
CA GLU A 30 -2.64 -5.78 3.91
C GLU A 30 -3.66 -4.80 3.32
N LEU A 31 -4.06 -5.08 2.08
CA LEU A 31 -5.08 -4.32 1.36
C LEU A 31 -6.45 -4.90 1.70
N GLU A 32 -7.42 -4.04 1.99
CA GLU A 32 -8.83 -4.48 2.17
C GLU A 32 -9.42 -5.04 0.87
N ASP A 33 -8.99 -4.50 -0.28
CA ASP A 33 -9.45 -4.89 -1.60
C ASP A 33 -8.26 -4.89 -2.57
N ASP A 34 -7.72 -6.08 -2.83
CA ASP A 34 -6.56 -6.29 -3.67
C ASP A 34 -6.86 -6.03 -5.15
N ASP A 35 -8.13 -5.98 -5.57
CA ASP A 35 -8.55 -5.63 -6.93
C ASP A 35 -8.46 -4.13 -7.24
N ARG A 36 -8.22 -3.30 -6.22
CA ARG A 36 -8.11 -1.84 -6.38
C ARG A 36 -6.68 -1.35 -6.51
N LEU A 37 -5.74 -2.02 -5.84
CA LEU A 37 -4.36 -1.56 -5.70
C LEU A 37 -3.41 -2.75 -5.73
N THR A 38 -2.28 -2.59 -6.41
CA THR A 38 -1.13 -3.49 -6.25
C THR A 38 0.00 -2.74 -5.59
N TYR A 39 0.78 -3.39 -4.74
CA TYR A 39 2.02 -2.82 -4.23
C TYR A 39 3.22 -3.72 -4.50
N THR A 40 4.40 -3.10 -4.56
CA THR A 40 5.68 -3.80 -4.67
C THR A 40 6.67 -3.15 -3.72
N VAL A 41 7.26 -3.95 -2.86
CA VAL A 41 8.30 -3.52 -1.92
C VAL A 41 9.65 -3.74 -2.58
N GLY A 42 10.43 -2.67 -2.75
CA GLY A 42 11.81 -2.70 -3.23
C GLY A 42 12.78 -2.28 -2.13
N GLU A 43 14.07 -2.25 -2.46
CA GLU A 43 15.13 -1.86 -1.51
C GLU A 43 15.00 -0.40 -1.04
N ASP A 44 14.57 0.48 -1.95
CA ASP A 44 14.49 1.93 -1.72
C ASP A 44 13.13 2.42 -1.21
N GLY A 45 12.12 1.55 -1.11
CA GLY A 45 10.77 1.95 -0.72
C GLY A 45 9.66 1.07 -1.27
N VAL A 46 8.45 1.62 -1.33
CA VAL A 46 7.23 0.93 -1.77
C VAL A 46 6.63 1.65 -2.97
N LEU A 47 6.26 0.88 -4.00
CA LEU A 47 5.49 1.36 -5.14
C LEU A 47 4.05 0.88 -5.01
N PHE A 48 3.10 1.80 -5.13
CA PHE A 48 1.66 1.53 -5.15
C PHE A 48 1.12 1.85 -6.52
N LYS A 49 0.52 0.89 -7.21
CA LYS A 49 -0.09 1.07 -8.53
C LYS A 49 -1.59 0.85 -8.48
N CYS A 50 -2.35 1.86 -8.89
CA CYS A 50 -3.80 1.76 -9.03
C CYS A 50 -4.17 0.81 -10.17
N LYS A 51 -4.99 -0.21 -9.90
CA LYS A 51 -5.43 -1.18 -10.92
C LYS A 51 -6.40 -0.58 -11.95
N PHE A 52 -7.10 0.51 -11.61
CA PHE A 52 -8.07 1.14 -12.52
C PHE A 52 -7.45 2.07 -13.55
N CYS A 53 -6.63 3.03 -13.11
CA CYS A 53 -6.05 4.05 -14.00
C CYS A 53 -4.57 3.81 -14.31
N GLY A 54 -3.92 2.88 -13.61
CA GLY A 54 -2.51 2.54 -13.82
C GLY A 54 -1.50 3.52 -13.21
N TYR A 55 -1.93 4.61 -12.56
CA TYR A 55 -1.02 5.53 -11.88
C TYR A 55 -0.24 4.84 -10.76
N THR A 56 1.03 5.20 -10.66
CA THR A 56 1.97 4.66 -9.67
C THR A 56 2.42 5.76 -8.72
N TYR A 57 2.33 5.48 -7.43
CA TYR A 57 2.78 6.32 -6.33
C TYR A 57 3.98 5.65 -5.67
N ARG A 58 4.98 6.45 -5.31
CA ARG A 58 6.21 5.97 -4.67
C ARG A 58 6.29 6.53 -3.27
N MET A 59 6.56 5.64 -2.32
CA MET A 59 6.88 6.00 -0.95
C MET A 59 8.33 5.60 -0.69
N ASP A 60 9.20 6.59 -0.58
CA ASP A 60 10.63 6.38 -0.34
C ASP A 60 10.90 5.99 1.11
N LYS A 61 11.93 5.16 1.30
CA LYS A 61 12.49 4.88 2.61
C LYS A 61 13.27 6.12 3.08
N LEU A 62 12.80 6.75 4.15
CA LEU A 62 13.49 7.85 4.83
C LEU A 62 14.76 7.37 5.55
#